data_AF-A6L6N7-F1
#
_entry.id   AF-A6L6N7-F1
#
_cell.length_a   1.000
_cell.length_b   1.000
_cell.length_c   1.000
_cell.angle_alpha   90.00
_cell.angle_beta   90.00
_cell.angle_gamma   90.00
#
_symmetry.space_group_name_H-M   'P 1'
#
loop_
_entity.id
_entity.type
_entity.pdbx_description
1 polymer ?
#
loop_
_entity_poly.entity_id
_entity_poly.type
_entity_poly.pdbx_seq_one_letter_code
_entity_poly.pdbx_strand_id
1 'polypeptide(L)' 'MEKDINRIKVVLVERKRTNKWLAQQLGKDPATVSKWCTNTSQPGLETLLQIAEVLDVDIKELLNSSK' A
#
# COMPACT_ATOMS: atom_id res chain seq x y z
N MET A 1 8.64 5.03 18.86
CA MET A 1 7.90 5.38 17.64
C MET A 1 7.96 4.16 16.73
N GLU A 2 6.82 3.58 16.39
CA GLU A 2 6.77 2.50 15.40
C GLU A 2 7.30 3.06 14.07
N LYS A 3 8.20 2.32 13.43
CA LYS A 3 8.77 2.72 12.14
C LYS A 3 7.80 2.26 11.05
N ASP A 4 7.30 3.20 10.26
CA ASP A 4 6.51 2.88 9.07
C ASP A 4 7.35 2.06 8.09
N ILE A 5 6.94 0.81 7.84
CA ILE A 5 7.65 -0.11 6.94
C ILE A 5 7.28 0.20 5.49
N ASN A 6 5.98 0.37 5.22
CA ASN A 6 5.47 0.69 3.91
C ASN A 6 5.06 2.17 3.80
N ARG A 7 4.97 2.66 2.56
CA ARG A 7 4.50 4.00 2.22
C ARG A 7 3.35 3.99 1.22
N ILE A 8 2.51 2.96 1.27
CA ILE A 8 1.39 2.77 0.33
C ILE A 8 0.47 3.98 0.30
N LYS A 9 0.19 4.59 1.46
CA LYS A 9 -0.64 5.81 1.55
C LYS A 9 -0.05 6.97 0.75
N VAL A 10 1.27 7.15 0.78
CA VAL A 10 1.96 8.22 0.05
C VAL A 10 1.86 7.97 -1.45
N VAL A 11 2.14 6.75 -1.88
CA VAL A 11 2.08 6.36 -3.31
C VAL A 11 0.65 6.49 -3.86
N LEU A 12 -0.37 6.16 -3.06
CA LEU A 12 -1.77 6.39 -3.44
C LEU A 12 -2.05 7.86 -3.72
N VAL A 13 -1.53 8.77 -2.88
CA VAL A 13 -1.67 10.22 -3.09
C VAL A 13 -0.92 10.68 -4.34
N GLU A 14 0.32 10.24 -4.52
CA GLU A 14 1.15 10.54 -5.71
C GLU A 14 0.44 10.10 -7.01
N ARG A 15 -0.21 8.93 -6.98
CA ARG A 15 -0.99 8.37 -8.10
C ARG A 15 -2.44 8.88 -8.16
N LYS A 16 -2.84 9.81 -7.31
CA LYS A 16 -4.21 10.38 -7.22
C LYS A 16 -5.30 9.29 -7.08
N ARG A 17 -5.02 8.25 -6.30
CA ARG A 17 -5.92 7.14 -5.98
C ARG A 17 -6.35 7.20 -4.52
N THR A 18 -7.47 6.55 -4.21
CA THR A 18 -8.01 6.46 -2.85
C THR A 18 -7.86 5.05 -2.29
N ASN A 19 -7.88 4.92 -0.96
CA ASN A 19 -7.86 3.60 -0.31
C ASN A 19 -9.04 2.73 -0.75
N LYS A 20 -10.23 3.34 -0.92
CA LYS A 20 -11.42 2.65 -1.43
C LYS A 20 -11.21 2.14 -2.86
N TRP A 21 -10.56 2.92 -3.71
CA TRP A 21 -10.23 2.49 -5.07
C TRP A 21 -9.28 1.29 -5.05
N LEU A 22 -8.20 1.34 -4.26
CA LEU A 22 -7.25 0.23 -4.15
C LEU A 22 -7.93 -1.05 -3.62
N ALA A 23 -8.80 -0.91 -2.61
CA ALA A 23 -9.60 -2.02 -2.09
C ALA A 23 -10.47 -2.68 -3.16
N GLN A 24 -11.09 -1.88 -4.03
CA GLN A 24 -11.87 -2.38 -5.17
C GLN A 24 -10.99 -3.12 -6.20
N GLN A 25 -9.81 -2.59 -6.52
CA GLN A 25 -8.90 -3.24 -7.48
C GLN A 25 -8.38 -4.59 -6.98
N LEU A 26 -8.12 -4.70 -5.67
CA LEU A 26 -7.61 -5.93 -5.06
C LEU A 26 -8.71 -6.92 -4.61
N GLY A 27 -9.99 -6.52 -4.71
CA GLY A 27 -11.10 -7.28 -4.14
C GLY A 27 -10.97 -7.50 -2.63
N LYS A 28 -10.44 -6.50 -1.90
CA LYS A 28 -10.21 -6.56 -0.45
C LYS A 28 -11.14 -5.62 0.30
N ASP A 29 -11.33 -5.89 1.58
CA ASP A 29 -12.09 -5.01 2.46
C ASP A 29 -11.37 -3.66 2.65
N PRO A 30 -12.08 -2.51 2.56
CA PRO A 30 -11.48 -1.19 2.74
C PRO A 30 -10.79 -0.99 4.09
N ALA A 31 -11.25 -1.63 5.17
CA ALA A 31 -10.61 -1.56 6.48
C ALA A 31 -9.25 -2.27 6.47
N THR A 32 -9.10 -3.37 5.74
CA THR A 32 -7.82 -4.05 5.57
C THR A 32 -6.81 -3.16 4.84
N VAL A 33 -7.23 -2.55 3.72
CA VAL A 33 -6.38 -1.60 2.98
C VAL A 33 -6.05 -0.37 3.83
N SER A 34 -7.00 0.10 4.64
CA SER A 34 -6.77 1.21 5.58
C SER A 34 -5.67 0.88 6.59
N LYS A 35 -5.67 -0.34 7.17
CA LYS A 35 -4.62 -0.77 8.11
C LYS A 35 -3.24 -0.83 7.45
N TRP A 36 -3.15 -1.20 6.17
CA TRP A 36 -1.91 -1.13 5.40
C TRP A 36 -1.42 0.31 5.23
N CYS A 37 -2.33 1.22 4.89
CA CYS A 37 -2.05 2.64 4.71
C CYS A 37 -1.65 3.36 6.01
N THR A 38 -2.08 2.85 7.17
CA THR A 38 -1.72 3.36 8.51
C THR A 38 -0.59 2.57 9.16
N ASN A 39 0.05 1.64 8.43
CA ASN A 39 1.10 0.74 8.93
C ASN A 39 0.71 -0.15 10.13
N THR A 40 -0.55 -0.15 10.56
CA THR A 40 -1.07 -0.97 11.67
C THR A 40 -1.00 -2.46 11.37
N SER A 41 -1.01 -2.83 10.09
CA SER A 41 -0.66 -4.17 9.62
C SER A 41 0.06 -4.04 8.29
N GLN A 42 0.89 -5.01 7.94
CA GLN A 42 1.58 -5.02 6.65
C GLN A 42 0.87 -5.98 5.68
N PRO A 43 0.76 -5.63 4.39
CA PRO A 43 0.37 -6.62 3.38
C PRO A 43 1.45 -7.70 3.25
N GLY A 44 1.05 -8.91 2.86
CA GLY A 44 2.02 -9.93 2.47
C GLY A 44 2.73 -9.56 1.17
N LEU A 45 3.86 -10.22 0.86
CA LEU A 45 4.68 -9.92 -0.32
C LEU A 45 3.89 -10.05 -1.64
N GLU A 46 3.06 -11.10 -1.77
CA GLU A 46 2.21 -11.28 -2.97
C GLU A 46 1.20 -10.15 -3.13
N THR A 47 0.59 -9.70 -2.03
CA THR A 47 -0.33 -8.55 -2.05
C THR A 47 0.41 -7.25 -2.35
N LEU A 48 1.64 -7.10 -1.88
CA LEU A 48 2.47 -5.93 -2.18
C LEU A 48 2.83 -5.88 -3.68
N LEU A 49 3.12 -7.03 -4.31
CA LEU A 49 3.29 -7.13 -5.77
C LEU A 49 2.02 -6.72 -6.51
N GLN A 50 0.85 -7.22 -6.11
CA GLN A 50 -0.43 -6.83 -6.71
C GLN A 50 -0.70 -5.33 -6.58
N ILE A 51 -0.38 -4.73 -5.43
CA ILE A 51 -0.50 -3.28 -5.22
C ILE A 51 0.42 -2.52 -6.20
N ALA A 52 1.65 -3.00 -6.39
CA ALA A 52 2.61 -2.39 -7.30
C ALA A 52 2.14 -2.43 -8.75
N GLU A 53 1.63 -3.59 -9.19
CA GLU A 53 1.03 -3.77 -10.52
C GLU A 53 -0.18 -2.85 -10.74
N VAL A 54 -1.09 -2.80 -9.77
CA VAL A 54 -2.30 -1.96 -9.85
C VAL A 54 -1.97 -0.46 -9.90
N LEU A 55 -0.90 -0.05 -9.21
CA LEU A 55 -0.47 1.35 -9.15
C LEU A 55 0.56 1.72 -10.23
N ASP A 56 1.02 0.75 -11.03
CA ASP A 56 2.04 0.90 -12.07
C ASP A 56 3.32 1.56 -11.51
N VAL A 57 3.86 0.94 -10.45
CA VAL A 57 5.09 1.33 -9.74
C VAL A 57 5.98 0.12 -9.51
N ASP A 58 7.28 0.35 -9.24
CA ASP A 58 8.12 -0.72 -8.70
C ASP A 58 7.71 -1.06 -7.26
N ILE A 59 7.75 -2.34 -6.88
CA ILE A 59 7.42 -2.79 -5.52
C ILE A 59 8.23 -2.08 -4.43
N LYS A 60 9.48 -1.67 -4.72
CA LYS A 60 10.33 -0.92 -3.79
C LYS A 60 9.79 0.47 -3.50
N GLU A 61 9.04 1.08 -4.42
CA GLU A 61 8.41 2.38 -4.19
C GLU A 61 7.33 2.33 -3.10
N LEU A 62 6.78 1.14 -2.83
CA LEU A 62 5.82 0.92 -1.76
C LEU A 62 6.46 0.80 -0.37
N LEU A 63 7.79 0.72 -0.28
CA LEU A 63 8.53 0.52 0.97
C LEU A 63 9.32 1.76 1.36
N ASN A 64 9.46 1.99 2.66
CA ASN A 64 10.38 3.00 3.17
C ASN A 64 11.80 2.46 3.18
N SER A 65 12.78 3.29 2.80
CA SER A 65 14.18 2.89 2.89
C SER A 65 14.55 2.61 4.35
N SER A 66 15.18 1.46 4.59
CA SER A 66 15.61 1.10 5.94
C SER A 66 16.93 1.75 6.32
N LYS A 67 17.75 2.16 5.32
CA LYS A 67 19.03 2.89 5.38
C LYS A 67 19.25 3.67 4.09
#